data_AF-A0A9E5V535-F1
#
_entry.id   AF-A0A9E5V535-F1
#
_cell.length_a   1.000
_cell.length_b   1.000
_cell.length_c   1.000
_cell.angle_alpha   90.00
_cell.angle_beta   90.00
_cell.angle_gamma   90.00
#
_symmetry.space_group_name_H-M   'P 1'
#
loop_
_entity.id
_entity.type
_entity.pdbx_description
1 polymer ?
#
loop_
_entity_poly.entity_id
_entity_poly.type
_entity_poly.pdbx_seq_one_letter_code
_entity_poly.pdbx_strand_id
1 'polypeptide(L)'
;MAQKTKQKLLKQLKWGIATFVVVAIPIVVPLSPTFANNENSSVTVENGPVAPSIKNIRYKIPVKFNHGSEFAEGLAPVKIGNKYGFINKGGKLIIQANFAEVWAFSDGLAAVKFDSKWGYINRRGRFVIQPQFDEANLFDEGLASVKVGNKYGFINKKGKLVIQPQFDAIASYNFVNASSFVEELASVKIGEKYGFINKKGELKIPAQFEETFFFKDGLAAVKVDGKWGFINKQGKFAIQPQYDSANFFREELTSVKIGDKYGFINKQGKLVIAAKFDAATQFQEELARVKIGDKYGYINHNGDFVIEPKYADATVFSEGLAQVKIASKWGYINKNGELVIEPQFDEVRHFSEGLSNVCVSNKCGFIRNPLE
;
A
#
# COMPACT_ATOMS: atom_id res chain seq x y z
N MET A 1 -54.59 28.16 -5.89
CA MET A 1 -55.18 26.85 -5.53
C MET A 1 -54.11 26.04 -4.83
N ALA A 2 -54.18 26.04 -3.49
CA ALA A 2 -53.12 25.66 -2.56
C ALA A 2 -53.36 24.24 -2.02
N GLN A 3 -52.32 23.39 -2.03
CA GLN A 3 -51.58 22.89 -0.86
C GLN A 3 -52.34 21.97 0.13
N LYS A 4 -51.70 20.80 0.37
CA LYS A 4 -51.43 20.14 1.67
C LYS A 4 -52.66 19.67 2.48
N THR A 5 -52.64 18.55 3.19
CA THR A 5 -52.04 18.38 4.54
C THR A 5 -52.51 16.99 5.05
N LYS A 6 -51.64 16.03 5.39
CA LYS A 6 -51.16 15.65 6.75
C LYS A 6 -52.23 15.41 7.85
N GLN A 7 -52.16 14.21 8.44
CA GLN A 7 -52.37 13.81 9.86
C GLN A 7 -53.77 13.76 10.52
N LYS A 8 -54.09 12.58 11.10
CA LYS A 8 -54.56 12.32 12.50
C LYS A 8 -54.90 10.81 12.63
N LEU A 9 -54.29 9.94 13.44
CA LEU A 9 -54.12 9.83 14.90
C LEU A 9 -55.45 9.83 15.70
N LEU A 10 -55.93 8.66 16.12
CA LEU A 10 -56.17 8.24 17.53
C LEU A 10 -57.21 7.10 17.69
N LYS A 11 -56.78 6.06 18.44
CA LYS A 11 -57.47 5.25 19.46
C LYS A 11 -58.97 4.93 19.30
N GLN A 12 -59.31 3.63 19.36
CA GLN A 12 -60.06 3.07 20.50
C GLN A 12 -59.95 1.53 20.65
N LEU A 13 -59.71 1.11 21.89
CA LEU A 13 -59.76 -0.25 22.47
C LEU A 13 -61.10 -0.97 22.22
N LYS A 14 -61.07 -2.31 22.12
CA LYS A 14 -61.64 -3.22 23.16
C LYS A 14 -61.24 -4.69 22.92
N TRP A 15 -60.98 -5.35 24.05
CA TRP A 15 -60.50 -6.72 24.24
C TRP A 15 -61.58 -7.79 24.05
N GLY A 16 -61.16 -8.98 23.60
CA GLY A 16 -61.86 -10.26 23.76
C GLY A 16 -60.86 -11.33 24.20
N ILE A 17 -61.14 -11.96 25.33
CA ILE A 17 -60.32 -12.97 26.02
C ILE A 17 -60.52 -14.34 25.35
N ALA A 18 -59.44 -15.06 25.07
CA ALA A 18 -59.49 -16.51 24.88
C ALA A 18 -58.23 -17.18 25.44
N THR A 19 -58.46 -18.03 26.43
CA THR A 19 -57.51 -18.82 27.22
C THR A 19 -56.94 -19.97 26.40
N PHE A 20 -55.62 -20.20 26.43
CA PHE A 20 -55.03 -21.48 26.07
C PHE A 20 -54.09 -21.96 27.18
N VAL A 21 -54.33 -23.20 27.59
CA VAL A 21 -53.60 -23.99 28.60
C VAL A 21 -52.32 -24.52 27.98
N VAL A 22 -51.18 -24.34 28.65
CA VAL A 22 -49.91 -25.02 28.31
C VAL A 22 -49.58 -26.00 29.44
N VAL A 23 -49.46 -27.27 29.07
CA VAL A 23 -49.00 -28.37 29.93
C VAL A 23 -47.47 -28.38 29.94
N ALA A 24 -46.88 -28.31 31.14
CA ALA A 24 -45.43 -28.38 31.36
C ALA A 24 -44.99 -29.82 31.71
N ILE A 25 -43.88 -30.27 31.12
CA ILE A 25 -43.17 -31.51 31.50
C ILE A 25 -41.85 -31.07 32.19
N PRO A 26 -41.48 -31.63 33.36
CA PRO A 26 -40.26 -31.24 34.06
C PRO A 26 -39.06 -32.05 33.56
N ILE A 27 -37.92 -31.38 33.37
CA ILE A 27 -36.61 -32.03 33.22
C ILE A 27 -35.84 -31.81 34.53
N VAL A 28 -35.39 -32.92 35.11
CA VAL A 28 -34.63 -33.03 36.37
C VAL A 28 -33.16 -32.70 36.11
N VAL A 29 -32.57 -31.83 36.92
CA VAL A 29 -31.13 -31.52 36.96
C VAL A 29 -30.55 -32.13 38.24
N PRO A 30 -29.51 -32.99 38.19
CA PRO A 30 -28.84 -33.46 39.40
C PRO A 30 -27.74 -32.48 39.86
N LEU A 31 -27.56 -32.41 41.18
CA LEU A 31 -26.62 -31.57 41.91
C LEU A 31 -25.18 -32.14 41.95
N SER A 32 -24.25 -31.19 41.84
CA SER A 32 -22.79 -31.08 42.09
C SER A 32 -21.95 -32.22 42.69
N PRO A 33 -20.62 -32.14 42.50
CA PRO A 33 -19.79 -31.88 43.67
C PRO A 33 -18.81 -30.71 43.49
N THR A 34 -18.64 -29.96 44.59
CA THR A 34 -17.65 -28.92 44.82
C THR A 34 -16.23 -29.48 44.81
N PHE A 35 -15.31 -28.86 44.06
CA PHE A 35 -13.86 -28.94 44.32
C PHE A 35 -13.16 -27.61 44.05
N ALA A 36 -12.50 -27.13 45.10
CA ALA A 36 -11.30 -26.29 45.21
C ALA A 36 -10.97 -25.24 44.14
N ASN A 37 -10.84 -23.99 44.62
CA ASN A 37 -9.99 -22.95 44.06
C ASN A 37 -8.60 -23.51 43.71
N ASN A 38 -8.14 -23.25 42.49
CA ASN A 38 -6.72 -23.22 42.20
C ASN A 38 -6.42 -21.94 41.41
N GLU A 39 -5.58 -21.12 42.01
CA GLU A 39 -5.00 -19.91 41.46
C GLU A 39 -4.11 -20.23 40.25
N ASN A 40 -3.88 -19.21 39.41
CA ASN A 40 -2.85 -19.14 38.38
C ASN A 40 -2.88 -20.21 37.28
N SER A 41 -3.67 -19.93 36.24
CA SER A 41 -3.26 -20.26 34.87
C SER A 41 -3.01 -18.97 34.10
N SER A 42 -1.88 -18.33 34.41
CA SER A 42 -1.22 -17.48 33.44
C SER A 42 -0.91 -18.35 32.23
N VAL A 43 -1.66 -18.17 31.15
CA VAL A 43 -1.25 -18.64 29.83
C VAL A 43 -0.01 -17.83 29.48
N THR A 44 1.16 -18.35 29.84
CA THR A 44 2.42 -17.89 29.30
C THR A 44 2.38 -18.22 27.82
N VAL A 45 2.16 -17.21 26.99
CA VAL A 45 2.61 -17.27 25.60
C VAL A 45 4.11 -17.54 25.70
N GLU A 46 4.53 -18.77 25.41
CA GLU A 46 5.94 -19.08 25.21
C GLU A 46 6.38 -18.23 24.02
N ASN A 47 6.95 -17.06 24.32
CA ASN A 47 7.81 -16.37 23.38
C ASN A 47 8.95 -17.35 23.11
N GLY A 48 8.87 -18.04 21.97
CA GLY A 48 10.00 -18.81 21.45
C GLY A 48 11.26 -17.96 21.49
N PRO A 49 12.45 -18.57 21.59
CA PRO A 49 13.69 -17.85 21.85
C PRO A 49 13.84 -16.68 20.88
N VAL A 50 13.80 -15.46 21.42
CA VAL A 50 14.04 -14.22 20.68
C VAL A 50 15.47 -14.30 20.17
N ALA A 51 15.62 -14.48 18.84
CA ALA A 51 16.93 -14.43 18.23
C ALA A 51 17.56 -13.06 18.58
N PRO A 52 18.80 -13.02 19.11
CA PRO A 52 19.41 -11.76 19.51
C PRO A 52 19.49 -10.81 18.32
N SER A 53 19.22 -9.53 18.57
CA SER A 53 19.30 -8.46 17.56
C SER A 53 20.65 -8.50 16.84
N ILE A 54 20.64 -8.43 15.51
CA ILE A 54 21.87 -8.50 14.72
C ILE A 54 22.53 -7.13 14.73
N LYS A 55 23.61 -7.01 15.52
CA LYS A 55 24.53 -5.85 15.48
C LYS A 55 25.53 -5.95 14.34
N ASN A 56 26.14 -7.12 14.17
CA ASN A 56 27.18 -7.36 13.16
C ASN A 56 26.57 -7.91 11.86
N ILE A 57 26.20 -7.00 10.97
CA ILE A 57 25.54 -7.37 9.72
C ILE A 57 26.52 -7.97 8.72
N ARG A 58 26.22 -9.20 8.27
CA ARG A 58 26.91 -9.80 7.13
C ARG A 58 26.29 -9.30 5.84
N TYR A 59 26.98 -8.35 5.20
CA TYR A 59 26.61 -7.91 3.86
C TYR A 59 26.67 -9.08 2.87
N LYS A 60 25.57 -9.29 2.14
CA LYS A 60 25.57 -10.16 0.96
C LYS A 60 26.36 -9.51 -0.16
N ILE A 61 26.23 -8.19 -0.30
CA ILE A 61 26.96 -7.37 -1.27
C ILE A 61 27.56 -6.20 -0.50
N PRO A 62 28.89 -6.07 -0.41
CA PRO A 62 29.54 -5.01 0.35
C PRO A 62 29.11 -3.61 -0.08
N VAL A 63 29.18 -2.65 0.86
CA VAL A 63 28.93 -1.23 0.57
C VAL A 63 29.96 -0.70 -0.43
N LYS A 64 29.51 -0.36 -1.63
CA LYS A 64 30.40 0.13 -2.70
C LYS A 64 29.71 1.04 -3.72
N PHE A 65 28.39 0.97 -3.80
CA PHE A 65 27.60 1.74 -4.76
C PHE A 65 27.28 3.13 -4.21
N ASN A 66 27.06 4.10 -5.10
CA ASN A 66 26.60 5.44 -4.70
C ASN A 66 25.12 5.44 -4.31
N HIS A 67 24.33 4.49 -4.82
CA HIS A 67 22.93 4.26 -4.48
C HIS A 67 22.54 2.84 -4.92
N GLY A 68 21.52 2.24 -4.31
CA GLY A 68 20.86 1.04 -4.84
C GLY A 68 19.35 1.08 -4.57
N SER A 69 18.60 0.39 -5.42
CA SER A 69 17.16 0.19 -5.25
C SER A 69 16.86 -1.28 -4.95
N GLU A 70 15.60 -1.58 -4.72
CA GLU A 70 15.11 -2.92 -4.42
C GLU A 70 15.35 -3.90 -5.58
N PHE A 71 15.47 -5.18 -5.24
CA PHE A 71 15.48 -6.24 -6.24
C PHE A 71 14.07 -6.42 -6.81
N ALA A 72 14.01 -6.56 -8.13
CA ALA A 72 12.82 -6.97 -8.86
C ALA A 72 13.23 -7.83 -10.06
N GLU A 73 12.56 -8.96 -10.25
CA GLU A 73 12.90 -9.98 -11.24
C GLU A 73 14.38 -10.42 -11.17
N GLY A 74 14.91 -10.54 -9.95
CA GLY A 74 16.29 -10.97 -9.69
C GLY A 74 17.39 -9.98 -10.03
N LEU A 75 17.05 -8.74 -10.40
CA LEU A 75 18.01 -7.66 -10.66
C LEU A 75 17.68 -6.42 -9.81
N ALA A 76 18.72 -5.70 -9.37
CA ALA A 76 18.56 -4.43 -8.66
C ALA A 76 19.28 -3.29 -9.41
N PRO A 77 18.63 -2.14 -9.60
CA PRO A 77 19.31 -0.90 -9.99
C PRO A 77 20.40 -0.51 -8.99
N VAL A 78 21.58 -0.16 -9.48
CA VAL A 78 22.64 0.44 -8.67
C VAL A 78 23.29 1.60 -9.40
N LYS A 79 23.67 2.63 -8.65
CA LYS A 79 24.39 3.80 -9.16
C LYS A 79 25.88 3.65 -8.92
N ILE A 80 26.67 3.78 -9.98
CA ILE A 80 28.14 3.77 -9.96
C ILE A 80 28.59 5.09 -10.56
N GLY A 81 29.24 5.94 -9.75
CA GLY A 81 29.45 7.34 -10.11
C GLY A 81 28.10 8.04 -10.31
N ASN A 82 27.86 8.55 -11.51
CA ASN A 82 26.64 9.28 -11.85
C ASN A 82 25.67 8.49 -12.73
N LYS A 83 25.95 7.22 -13.03
CA LYS A 83 25.15 6.40 -13.94
C LYS A 83 24.61 5.16 -13.25
N TYR A 84 23.47 4.69 -13.72
CA TYR A 84 22.81 3.49 -13.24
C TYR A 84 23.09 2.30 -14.14
N GLY A 85 23.30 1.15 -13.51
CA GLY A 85 23.35 -0.18 -14.10
C GLY A 85 22.55 -1.16 -13.24
N PHE A 86 22.68 -2.46 -13.50
CA PHE A 86 21.92 -3.49 -12.79
C PHE A 86 22.82 -4.63 -12.33
N ILE A 87 22.64 -5.06 -11.08
CA ILE A 87 23.33 -6.20 -10.50
C ILE A 87 22.38 -7.37 -10.27
N ASN A 88 22.91 -8.59 -10.24
CA ASN A 88 22.17 -9.75 -9.73
C ASN A 88 22.30 -9.88 -8.20
N LYS A 89 21.58 -10.85 -7.61
CA LYS A 89 21.63 -11.16 -6.17
C LYS A 89 23.00 -11.59 -5.64
N GLY A 90 23.94 -11.92 -6.52
CA GLY A 90 25.34 -12.18 -6.20
C GLY A 90 26.22 -10.93 -6.17
N GLY A 91 25.68 -9.75 -6.52
CA GLY A 91 26.42 -8.49 -6.61
C GLY A 91 27.25 -8.33 -7.88
N LYS A 92 27.08 -9.22 -8.86
CA LYS A 92 27.70 -9.10 -10.19
C LYS A 92 26.92 -8.11 -11.03
N LEU A 93 27.62 -7.15 -11.63
CA LEU A 93 27.04 -6.22 -12.60
C LEU A 93 26.66 -6.99 -13.88
N ILE A 94 25.36 -7.06 -14.16
CA ILE A 94 24.79 -7.72 -15.35
C ILE A 94 24.62 -6.72 -16.49
N ILE A 95 24.23 -5.49 -16.14
CA ILE A 95 24.03 -4.40 -17.09
C ILE A 95 24.92 -3.25 -16.66
N GLN A 96 25.81 -2.82 -17.55
CA GLN A 96 26.79 -1.77 -17.27
C GLN A 96 26.12 -0.44 -16.90
N ALA A 97 26.80 0.34 -16.06
CA ALA A 97 26.27 1.59 -15.55
C ALA A 97 26.41 2.73 -16.56
N ASN A 98 25.46 2.81 -17.50
CA ASN A 98 25.49 3.77 -18.61
C ASN A 98 24.26 4.71 -18.65
N PHE A 99 23.25 4.47 -17.83
CA PHE A 99 21.96 5.18 -17.88
C PHE A 99 21.92 6.34 -16.90
N ALA A 100 21.26 7.44 -17.27
CA ALA A 100 21.10 8.59 -16.38
C ALA A 100 20.12 8.28 -15.23
N GLU A 101 19.03 7.60 -15.57
CA GLU A 101 17.96 7.18 -14.67
C GLU A 101 17.44 5.82 -15.12
N VAL A 102 16.94 5.01 -14.20
CA VAL A 102 16.35 3.71 -14.49
C VAL A 102 15.20 3.42 -13.54
N TRP A 103 14.23 2.65 -14.02
CA TRP A 103 13.27 1.96 -13.18
C TRP A 103 13.69 0.51 -12.94
N ALA A 104 13.10 -0.14 -11.94
CA ALA A 104 13.29 -1.56 -11.70
C ALA A 104 12.76 -2.41 -12.89
N PHE A 105 13.16 -3.68 -12.96
CA PHE A 105 12.55 -4.59 -13.92
C PHE A 105 11.11 -4.90 -13.51
N SER A 106 10.20 -4.83 -14.47
CA SER A 106 8.81 -5.22 -14.32
C SER A 106 8.29 -5.76 -15.66
N ASP A 107 7.64 -6.91 -15.60
CA ASP A 107 7.13 -7.65 -16.75
C ASP A 107 8.22 -7.91 -17.81
N GLY A 108 9.45 -8.21 -17.35
CA GLY A 108 10.62 -8.57 -18.16
C GLY A 108 11.41 -7.40 -18.76
N LEU A 109 10.97 -6.16 -18.58
CA LEU A 109 11.61 -4.96 -19.12
C LEU A 109 11.90 -3.93 -18.02
N ALA A 110 12.95 -3.14 -18.20
CA ALA A 110 13.23 -1.96 -17.38
C ALA A 110 13.24 -0.72 -18.25
N ALA A 111 12.52 0.31 -17.82
CA ALA A 111 12.60 1.64 -18.42
C ALA A 111 13.92 2.30 -18.03
N VAL A 112 14.65 2.83 -19.01
CA VAL A 112 15.94 3.48 -18.80
C VAL A 112 16.03 4.77 -19.59
N LYS A 113 16.66 5.77 -19.01
CA LYS A 113 16.92 7.07 -19.65
C LYS A 113 18.33 7.11 -20.23
N PHE A 114 18.39 7.30 -21.54
CA PHE A 114 19.62 7.38 -22.31
C PHE A 114 19.54 8.60 -23.25
N ASP A 115 20.55 9.48 -23.21
CA ASP A 115 20.59 10.73 -23.97
C ASP A 115 19.27 11.53 -23.93
N SER A 116 18.80 11.80 -22.70
CA SER A 116 17.57 12.55 -22.35
C SER A 116 16.23 11.85 -22.61
N LYS A 117 16.18 10.81 -23.44
CA LYS A 117 14.94 10.08 -23.75
C LYS A 117 14.86 8.75 -23.01
N TRP A 118 13.63 8.31 -22.77
CA TRP A 118 13.34 7.01 -22.18
C TRP A 118 13.14 5.94 -23.26
N GLY A 119 13.71 4.77 -23.01
CA GLY A 119 13.48 3.52 -23.75
C GLY A 119 13.39 2.35 -22.78
N TYR A 120 13.38 1.12 -23.31
CA TYR A 120 13.25 -0.09 -22.49
C TYR A 120 14.28 -1.14 -22.87
N ILE A 121 14.92 -1.73 -21.86
CA ILE A 121 15.89 -2.80 -22.00
C ILE A 121 15.35 -4.12 -21.44
N ASN A 122 15.83 -5.23 -21.99
CA ASN A 122 15.63 -6.55 -21.38
C ASN A 122 16.68 -6.84 -20.30
N ARG A 123 16.54 -7.98 -19.62
CA ARG A 123 17.44 -8.44 -18.54
C ARG A 123 18.89 -8.71 -18.97
N ARG A 124 19.19 -8.65 -20.29
CA ARG A 124 20.55 -8.72 -20.85
C ARG A 124 21.13 -7.34 -21.19
N GLY A 125 20.42 -6.26 -20.86
CA GLY A 125 20.86 -4.88 -21.14
C GLY A 125 20.66 -4.42 -22.57
N ARG A 126 19.96 -5.20 -23.42
CA ARG A 126 19.70 -4.82 -24.82
C ARG A 126 18.40 -4.04 -24.91
N PHE A 127 18.41 -2.93 -25.63
CA PHE A 127 17.20 -2.18 -25.94
C PHE A 127 16.22 -3.07 -26.72
N VAL A 128 15.03 -3.22 -26.17
CA VAL A 128 13.86 -3.78 -26.85
C VAL A 128 13.06 -2.65 -27.49
N ILE A 129 13.04 -1.49 -26.84
CA ILE A 129 12.43 -0.27 -27.36
C ILE A 129 13.47 0.84 -27.26
N GLN A 130 13.86 1.41 -28.40
CA GLN A 130 14.87 2.45 -28.45
C GLN A 130 14.40 3.71 -27.69
N PRO A 131 15.33 4.47 -27.06
CA PRO A 131 15.01 5.72 -26.40
C PRO A 131 14.30 6.69 -27.36
N GLN A 132 13.06 7.04 -27.03
CA GLN A 132 12.25 7.94 -27.88
C GLN A 132 11.17 8.71 -27.10
N PHE A 133 10.87 8.31 -25.86
CA PHE A 133 9.82 8.91 -25.04
C PHE A 133 10.38 10.00 -24.13
N ASP A 134 9.56 11.02 -23.84
CA ASP A 134 9.91 12.09 -22.89
C ASP A 134 9.91 11.58 -21.44
N GLU A 135 8.98 10.68 -21.13
CA GLU A 135 8.88 9.95 -19.87
C GLU A 135 8.38 8.53 -20.12
N ALA A 136 8.73 7.60 -19.24
CA ALA A 136 8.31 6.20 -19.31
C ALA A 136 8.11 5.63 -17.91
N ASN A 137 7.04 4.85 -17.75
CA ASN A 137 6.74 4.11 -16.52
C ASN A 137 7.03 2.61 -16.70
N LEU A 138 6.93 1.87 -15.60
CA LEU A 138 7.07 0.42 -15.57
C LEU A 138 6.06 -0.27 -16.49
N PHE A 139 6.46 -1.42 -17.06
CA PHE A 139 5.50 -2.33 -17.68
C PHE A 139 4.73 -3.09 -16.61
N ASP A 140 3.43 -3.21 -16.80
CA ASP A 140 2.58 -4.12 -16.05
C ASP A 140 1.47 -4.68 -16.96
N GLU A 141 1.18 -5.97 -16.80
CA GLU A 141 0.21 -6.71 -17.62
C GLU A 141 0.34 -6.43 -19.14
N GLY A 142 1.58 -6.31 -19.63
CA GLY A 142 1.91 -6.11 -21.04
C GLY A 142 1.87 -4.67 -21.56
N LEU A 143 1.48 -3.69 -20.74
CA LEU A 143 1.40 -2.27 -21.11
C LEU A 143 2.28 -1.38 -20.24
N ALA A 144 2.77 -0.29 -20.80
CA ALA A 144 3.42 0.78 -20.05
C ALA A 144 2.89 2.13 -20.52
N SER A 145 2.70 3.06 -19.59
CA SER A 145 2.43 4.45 -19.94
C SER A 145 3.72 5.17 -20.33
N VAL A 146 3.64 5.97 -21.38
CA VAL A 146 4.74 6.78 -21.90
C VAL A 146 4.26 8.16 -22.27
N LYS A 147 5.14 9.14 -22.15
CA LYS A 147 4.87 10.52 -22.56
C LYS A 147 5.55 10.83 -23.88
N VAL A 148 4.79 11.44 -24.78
CA VAL A 148 5.28 11.99 -26.06
C VAL A 148 4.78 13.42 -26.17
N GLY A 149 5.72 14.36 -26.21
CA GLY A 149 5.43 15.78 -26.02
C GLY A 149 4.82 16.01 -24.64
N ASN A 150 3.62 16.58 -24.60
CA ASN A 150 2.95 16.94 -23.35
C ASN A 150 1.84 15.95 -22.94
N LYS A 151 1.67 14.84 -23.66
CA LYS A 151 0.57 13.90 -23.41
C LYS A 151 1.09 12.50 -23.15
N TYR A 152 0.36 11.77 -22.31
CA TYR A 152 0.57 10.36 -22.03
C TYR A 152 -0.31 9.48 -22.91
N GLY A 153 0.28 8.39 -23.36
CA GLY A 153 -0.36 7.26 -24.03
C GLY A 153 0.18 5.95 -23.46
N PHE A 154 -0.11 4.84 -24.13
CA PHE A 154 0.30 3.51 -23.68
C PHE A 154 0.90 2.71 -24.82
N ILE A 155 1.96 1.99 -24.52
CA ILE A 155 2.65 1.09 -25.46
C ILE A 155 2.57 -0.36 -24.99
N ASN A 156 2.70 -1.28 -25.93
CA ASN A 156 2.96 -2.69 -25.62
C ASN A 156 4.47 -2.97 -25.50
N LYS A 157 4.84 -4.20 -25.12
CA LYS A 157 6.24 -4.65 -25.00
C LYS A 157 7.09 -4.58 -26.28
N LYS A 158 6.47 -4.36 -27.45
CA LYS A 158 7.17 -4.14 -28.73
C LYS A 158 7.37 -2.64 -29.03
N GLY A 159 6.95 -1.76 -28.13
CA GLY A 159 7.02 -0.30 -28.29
C GLY A 159 5.92 0.30 -29.16
N LYS A 160 4.94 -0.50 -29.61
CA LYS A 160 3.83 0.00 -30.41
C LYS A 160 2.81 0.69 -29.50
N LEU A 161 2.40 1.89 -29.89
CA LEU A 161 1.28 2.60 -29.25
C LEU A 161 0.00 1.78 -29.36
N VAL A 162 -0.55 1.42 -28.21
CA VAL A 162 -1.87 0.78 -28.04
C VAL A 162 -2.93 1.84 -27.79
N ILE A 163 -2.59 2.87 -27.01
CA ILE A 163 -3.43 4.05 -26.77
C ILE A 163 -2.60 5.26 -27.14
N GLN A 164 -3.10 6.07 -28.07
CA GLN A 164 -2.40 7.26 -28.54
C GLN A 164 -2.20 8.28 -27.40
N PRO A 165 -1.09 9.05 -27.41
CA PRO A 165 -0.87 10.10 -26.42
C PRO A 165 -1.98 11.15 -26.47
N GLN A 166 -2.78 11.21 -25.40
CA GLN A 166 -3.92 12.13 -25.32
C GLN A 166 -4.25 12.59 -23.89
N PHE A 167 -3.68 11.97 -22.86
CA PHE A 167 -3.95 12.28 -21.46
C PHE A 167 -2.93 13.26 -20.89
N ASP A 168 -3.36 14.16 -20.01
CA ASP A 168 -2.49 15.17 -19.39
C ASP A 168 -1.58 14.56 -18.31
N ALA A 169 -2.06 13.51 -17.64
CA ALA A 169 -1.30 12.74 -16.66
C ALA A 169 -1.89 11.33 -16.52
N ILE A 170 -1.10 10.40 -15.98
CA ILE A 170 -1.55 9.11 -15.48
C ILE A 170 -1.42 9.18 -13.96
N ALA A 171 -2.50 8.92 -13.22
CA ALA A 171 -2.41 8.95 -11.77
C ALA A 171 -1.58 7.76 -11.29
N SER A 172 -0.35 8.03 -10.87
CA SER A 172 0.50 7.10 -10.14
C SER A 172 0.79 7.76 -8.80
N TYR A 173 0.12 7.31 -7.73
CA TYR A 173 0.53 7.75 -6.40
C TYR A 173 1.85 7.07 -6.07
N ASN A 174 2.85 7.90 -5.74
CA ASN A 174 4.29 7.63 -5.54
C ASN A 174 4.68 6.47 -4.61
N PHE A 175 3.75 5.67 -4.10
CA PHE A 175 3.96 4.68 -3.04
C PHE A 175 3.93 3.23 -3.50
N VAL A 176 3.58 3.00 -4.77
CA VAL A 176 3.64 1.65 -5.34
C VAL A 176 4.22 1.79 -6.72
N ASN A 177 5.02 0.80 -7.11
CA ASN A 177 5.25 0.40 -8.49
C ASN A 177 3.90 -0.03 -9.13
N ALA A 178 2.84 0.77 -8.91
CA ALA A 178 1.49 0.51 -9.30
C ALA A 178 1.49 0.63 -10.81
N SER A 179 1.26 -0.53 -11.41
CA SER A 179 0.68 -0.64 -12.72
C SER A 179 -0.18 0.56 -13.07
N SER A 180 -0.04 1.02 -14.30
CA SER A 180 -0.98 2.00 -14.82
C SER A 180 -2.41 1.42 -14.92
N PHE A 181 -2.58 0.08 -14.97
CA PHE A 181 -3.87 -0.60 -14.95
C PHE A 181 -4.01 -1.53 -13.75
N VAL A 182 -4.81 -1.13 -12.75
CA VAL A 182 -5.15 -2.00 -11.63
C VAL A 182 -6.61 -2.40 -11.77
N GLU A 183 -6.86 -3.71 -11.72
CA GLU A 183 -8.20 -4.27 -11.93
C GLU A 183 -8.85 -3.82 -13.26
N GLU A 184 -8.06 -3.87 -14.34
CA GLU A 184 -8.43 -3.53 -15.72
C GLU A 184 -8.69 -2.04 -16.02
N LEU A 185 -8.53 -1.15 -15.02
CA LEU A 185 -8.77 0.28 -15.16
C LEU A 185 -7.53 1.11 -14.81
N ALA A 186 -7.31 2.17 -15.59
CA ALA A 186 -6.28 3.17 -15.35
C ALA A 186 -6.92 4.52 -15.05
N SER A 187 -6.41 5.22 -14.03
CA SER A 187 -6.79 6.62 -13.81
C SER A 187 -5.95 7.55 -14.68
N VAL A 188 -6.64 8.43 -15.41
CA VAL A 188 -6.04 9.37 -16.35
C VAL A 188 -6.61 10.76 -16.17
N LYS A 189 -5.76 11.78 -16.31
CA LYS A 189 -6.16 13.19 -16.29
C LYS A 189 -6.49 13.65 -17.71
N ILE A 190 -7.64 14.31 -17.85
CA ILE A 190 -8.10 14.96 -19.09
C ILE A 190 -8.50 16.39 -18.71
N GLY A 191 -7.74 17.38 -19.19
CA GLY A 191 -7.84 18.75 -18.71
C GLY A 191 -7.52 18.82 -17.22
N GLU A 192 -8.45 19.31 -16.41
CA GLU A 192 -8.26 19.46 -14.95
C GLU A 192 -8.83 18.32 -14.10
N LYS A 193 -9.48 17.34 -14.71
CA LYS A 193 -10.18 16.28 -13.99
C LYS A 193 -9.65 14.90 -14.34
N TYR A 194 -9.81 13.97 -13.42
CA TYR A 194 -9.48 12.57 -13.56
C TYR A 194 -10.71 11.72 -13.87
N GLY A 195 -10.52 10.74 -14.73
CA GLY A 195 -11.47 9.67 -15.06
C GLY A 195 -10.74 8.34 -15.18
N PHE A 196 -11.45 7.30 -15.61
CA PHE A 196 -10.88 5.96 -15.74
C PHE A 196 -11.09 5.36 -17.12
N ILE A 197 -10.04 4.81 -17.69
CA ILE A 197 -10.04 4.13 -19.00
C ILE A 197 -9.80 2.63 -18.83
N ASN A 198 -10.26 1.83 -19.80
CA ASN A 198 -9.83 0.43 -19.93
C ASN A 198 -8.55 0.30 -20.75
N LYS A 199 -8.05 -0.94 -20.92
CA LYS A 199 -6.84 -1.25 -21.71
C LYS A 199 -6.93 -0.93 -23.21
N LYS A 200 -8.12 -0.61 -23.73
CA LYS A 200 -8.33 -0.12 -25.11
C LYS A 200 -8.28 1.41 -25.20
N GLY A 201 -8.16 2.11 -24.08
CA GLY A 201 -8.21 3.57 -24.01
C GLY A 201 -9.63 4.14 -23.99
N GLU A 202 -10.65 3.29 -23.87
CA GLU A 202 -12.04 3.73 -23.78
C GLU A 202 -12.32 4.28 -22.38
N LEU A 203 -12.86 5.49 -22.29
CA LEU A 203 -13.29 6.10 -21.03
C LEU A 203 -14.48 5.32 -20.46
N LYS A 204 -14.26 4.61 -19.35
CA LYS A 204 -15.30 3.86 -18.62
C LYS A 204 -15.96 4.70 -17.54
N ILE A 205 -15.20 5.62 -16.94
CA ILE A 205 -15.73 6.58 -15.98
C ILE A 205 -15.28 7.97 -16.46
N PRO A 206 -16.22 8.86 -16.83
CA PRO A 206 -15.89 10.19 -17.33
C PRO A 206 -14.99 10.98 -16.39
N ALA A 207 -14.12 11.81 -16.96
CA ALA A 207 -13.24 12.68 -16.20
C ALA A 207 -14.06 13.76 -15.48
N GLN A 208 -14.18 13.62 -14.16
CA GLN A 208 -15.01 14.50 -13.32
C GLN A 208 -14.45 14.71 -11.91
N PHE A 209 -13.43 13.93 -11.52
CA PHE A 209 -12.85 13.97 -10.17
C PHE A 209 -11.63 14.89 -10.11
N GLU A 210 -11.41 15.53 -8.98
CA GLU A 210 -10.23 16.40 -8.75
C GLU A 210 -8.95 15.59 -8.62
N GLU A 211 -9.03 14.48 -7.89
CA GLU A 211 -7.95 13.54 -7.63
C GLU A 211 -8.53 12.12 -7.52
N THR A 212 -7.73 11.10 -7.79
CA THR A 212 -8.14 9.70 -7.71
C THR A 212 -6.98 8.80 -7.32
N PHE A 213 -7.26 7.74 -6.58
CA PHE A 213 -6.40 6.55 -6.51
C PHE A 213 -6.84 5.50 -7.54
N PHE A 214 -5.99 4.50 -7.76
CA PHE A 214 -6.32 3.33 -8.59
C PHE A 214 -7.40 2.46 -7.93
N PHE A 215 -8.04 1.59 -8.72
CA PHE A 215 -8.98 0.62 -8.20
C PHE A 215 -8.24 -0.47 -7.40
N LYS A 216 -8.69 -0.70 -6.17
CA LYS A 216 -8.23 -1.82 -5.35
C LYS A 216 -9.39 -2.36 -4.53
N ASP A 217 -9.52 -3.67 -4.54
CA ASP A 217 -10.62 -4.41 -3.93
C ASP A 217 -12.00 -3.92 -4.41
N GLY A 218 -12.09 -3.59 -5.71
CA GLY A 218 -13.32 -3.15 -6.38
C GLY A 218 -13.70 -1.68 -6.19
N LEU A 219 -12.94 -0.92 -5.40
CA LEU A 219 -13.21 0.50 -5.11
C LEU A 219 -12.02 1.40 -5.49
N ALA A 220 -12.30 2.64 -5.87
CA ALA A 220 -11.30 3.69 -6.04
C ALA A 220 -11.66 4.89 -5.18
N ALA A 221 -10.69 5.42 -4.43
CA ALA A 221 -10.86 6.69 -3.72
C ALA A 221 -10.83 7.84 -4.74
N VAL A 222 -11.79 8.74 -4.65
CA VAL A 222 -11.91 9.90 -5.55
C VAL A 222 -12.26 11.15 -4.76
N LYS A 223 -11.82 12.31 -5.26
CA LYS A 223 -12.03 13.61 -4.63
C LYS A 223 -13.01 14.47 -5.42
N VAL A 224 -14.01 15.01 -4.74
CA VAL A 224 -15.03 15.92 -5.26
C VAL A 224 -15.26 17.02 -4.23
N ASP A 225 -15.22 18.28 -4.68
CA ASP A 225 -15.43 19.47 -3.86
C ASP A 225 -14.54 19.47 -2.61
N GLY A 226 -13.27 19.08 -2.78
CA GLY A 226 -12.29 19.03 -1.70
C GLY A 226 -12.39 17.83 -0.75
N LYS A 227 -13.42 16.98 -0.87
CA LYS A 227 -13.63 15.81 0.01
C LYS A 227 -13.43 14.49 -0.72
N TRP A 228 -12.93 13.50 0.00
CA TRP A 228 -12.72 12.15 -0.50
C TRP A 228 -13.91 11.25 -0.22
N GLY A 229 -14.28 10.47 -1.24
CA GLY A 229 -15.25 9.37 -1.21
C GLY A 229 -14.72 8.19 -2.01
N PHE A 230 -15.56 7.19 -2.24
CA PHE A 230 -15.18 5.97 -2.94
C PHE A 230 -16.22 5.56 -3.98
N ILE A 231 -15.76 5.25 -5.19
CA ILE A 231 -16.60 4.77 -6.28
C ILE A 231 -16.32 3.30 -6.60
N ASN A 232 -17.34 2.62 -7.12
CA ASN A 232 -17.18 1.31 -7.74
C ASN A 232 -16.75 1.41 -9.21
N LYS A 233 -16.51 0.26 -9.85
CA LYS A 233 -16.09 0.19 -11.27
C LYS A 233 -17.09 0.73 -12.28
N GLN A 234 -18.34 0.96 -11.88
CA GLN A 234 -19.36 1.62 -12.70
C GLN A 234 -19.36 3.15 -12.52
N GLY A 235 -18.45 3.69 -11.69
CA GLY A 235 -18.38 5.11 -11.39
C GLY A 235 -19.41 5.61 -10.38
N LYS A 236 -20.16 4.72 -9.74
CA LYS A 236 -21.15 5.08 -8.72
C LYS A 236 -20.49 5.14 -7.35
N PHE A 237 -20.83 6.15 -6.55
CA PHE A 237 -20.37 6.25 -5.17
C PHE A 237 -20.87 5.07 -4.33
N ALA A 238 -19.94 4.29 -3.80
CA ALA A 238 -20.18 3.34 -2.72
C ALA A 238 -20.15 4.06 -1.36
N ILE A 239 -19.28 5.07 -1.23
CA ILE A 239 -19.18 5.94 -0.06
C ILE A 239 -19.12 7.38 -0.57
N GLN A 240 -20.06 8.22 -0.12
CA GLN A 240 -20.13 9.62 -0.55
C GLN A 240 -18.89 10.41 -0.11
N PRO A 241 -18.46 11.43 -0.88
CA PRO A 241 -17.39 12.32 -0.48
C PRO A 241 -17.69 12.99 0.86
N GLN A 242 -16.86 12.75 1.86
CA GLN A 242 -17.03 13.32 3.20
C GLN A 242 -15.72 13.43 4.01
N TYR A 243 -14.65 12.74 3.58
CA TYR A 243 -13.38 12.70 4.32
C TYR A 243 -12.40 13.77 3.83
N ASP A 244 -11.55 14.27 4.72
CA ASP A 244 -10.53 15.27 4.38
C ASP A 244 -9.36 14.67 3.58
N SER A 245 -9.10 13.37 3.79
CA SER A 245 -8.13 12.56 3.06
C SER A 245 -8.57 11.11 3.07
N ALA A 246 -8.19 10.34 2.06
CA ALA A 246 -8.40 8.90 2.00
C ALA A 246 -7.21 8.20 1.33
N ASN A 247 -7.03 6.92 1.61
CA ASN A 247 -6.14 6.02 0.89
C ASN A 247 -6.95 4.91 0.18
N PHE A 248 -6.31 4.06 -0.61
CA PHE A 248 -6.97 2.90 -1.22
C PHE A 248 -7.25 1.79 -0.20
N PHE A 249 -8.27 0.96 -0.46
CA PHE A 249 -8.58 -0.18 0.38
C PHE A 249 -7.51 -1.27 0.29
N ARG A 250 -7.16 -1.84 1.44
CA ARG A 250 -6.28 -3.01 1.53
C ARG A 250 -6.60 -3.76 2.81
N GLU A 251 -6.72 -5.08 2.72
CA GLU A 251 -7.08 -5.94 3.85
C GLU A 251 -8.43 -5.47 4.48
N GLU A 252 -9.43 -5.22 3.63
CA GLU A 252 -10.81 -4.79 3.98
C GLU A 252 -10.99 -3.40 4.62
N LEU A 253 -9.91 -2.73 5.02
CA LEU A 253 -9.93 -1.40 5.63
C LEU A 253 -9.15 -0.36 4.80
N THR A 254 -9.41 0.91 5.06
CA THR A 254 -8.58 2.02 4.57
C THR A 254 -8.52 3.14 5.60
N SER A 255 -7.40 3.87 5.61
CA SER A 255 -7.27 5.06 6.44
C SER A 255 -7.97 6.25 5.81
N VAL A 256 -8.70 6.99 6.64
CA VAL A 256 -9.36 8.25 6.26
C VAL A 256 -9.09 9.32 7.30
N LYS A 257 -8.98 10.56 6.86
CA LYS A 257 -8.85 11.73 7.73
C LYS A 257 -10.21 12.36 7.99
N ILE A 258 -10.53 12.58 9.27
CA ILE A 258 -11.75 13.24 9.75
C ILE A 258 -11.29 14.39 10.64
N GLY A 259 -11.45 15.63 10.16
CA GLY A 259 -10.83 16.79 10.79
C GLY A 259 -9.31 16.67 10.73
N ASP A 260 -8.65 16.67 11.90
CA ASP A 260 -7.19 16.60 11.98
C ASP A 260 -6.63 15.20 12.26
N LYS A 261 -7.48 14.21 12.48
CA LYS A 261 -7.05 12.85 12.87
C LYS A 261 -7.42 11.82 11.81
N TYR A 262 -6.62 10.76 11.75
CA TYR A 262 -6.85 9.57 10.95
C TYR A 262 -7.52 8.48 11.77
N GLY A 263 -8.48 7.81 11.15
CA GLY A 263 -9.11 6.57 11.58
C GLY A 263 -9.22 5.60 10.41
N PHE A 264 -9.95 4.50 10.59
CA PHE A 264 -10.11 3.48 9.55
C PHE A 264 -11.57 3.12 9.33
N ILE A 265 -11.95 3.01 8.07
CA ILE A 265 -13.30 2.62 7.64
C ILE A 265 -13.26 1.29 6.89
N ASN A 266 -14.38 0.57 6.91
CA ASN A 266 -14.60 -0.57 6.03
C ASN A 266 -15.20 -0.14 4.68
N LYS A 267 -15.41 -1.09 3.77
CA LYS A 267 -15.98 -0.87 2.43
C LYS A 267 -17.43 -0.34 2.41
N GLN A 268 -18.14 -0.39 3.54
CA GLN A 268 -19.46 0.24 3.69
C GLN A 268 -19.36 1.69 4.21
N GLY A 269 -18.16 2.22 4.44
CA GLY A 269 -17.94 3.56 4.98
C GLY A 269 -18.12 3.66 6.50
N LYS A 270 -18.32 2.53 7.19
CA LYS A 270 -18.44 2.51 8.65
C LYS A 270 -17.06 2.68 9.27
N LEU A 271 -16.93 3.61 10.22
CA LEU A 271 -15.74 3.78 11.04
C LEU A 271 -15.56 2.54 11.92
N VAL A 272 -14.49 1.79 11.67
CA VAL A 272 -14.10 0.59 12.44
C VAL A 272 -13.12 0.97 13.53
N ILE A 273 -12.15 1.83 13.21
CA ILE A 273 -11.19 2.37 14.17
C ILE A 273 -11.39 3.88 14.24
N ALA A 274 -11.68 4.40 15.43
CA ALA A 274 -11.95 5.81 15.65
C ALA A 274 -10.79 6.71 15.19
N ALA A 275 -11.12 7.89 14.66
CA ALA A 275 -10.12 8.86 14.21
C ALA A 275 -9.38 9.47 15.41
N LYS A 276 -8.18 8.96 15.70
CA LYS A 276 -7.36 9.39 16.85
C LYS A 276 -5.87 9.56 16.53
N PHE A 277 -5.42 9.17 15.33
CA PHE A 277 -4.01 9.19 14.95
C PHE A 277 -3.65 10.46 14.18
N ASP A 278 -2.43 10.96 14.35
CA ASP A 278 -1.92 12.11 13.59
C ASP A 278 -1.59 11.76 12.13
N ALA A 279 -1.26 10.49 11.87
CA ALA A 279 -1.07 9.93 10.55
C ALA A 279 -1.38 8.43 10.57
N ALA A 280 -1.79 7.85 9.44
CA ALA A 280 -2.02 6.43 9.29
C ALA A 280 -1.77 5.96 7.85
N THR A 281 -1.08 4.84 7.67
CA THR A 281 -0.98 4.15 6.37
C THR A 281 -2.07 3.09 6.23
N GLN A 282 -2.17 2.52 5.03
CA GLN A 282 -2.91 1.28 4.80
C GLN A 282 -2.36 0.12 5.66
N PHE A 283 -3.20 -0.90 5.88
CA PHE A 283 -2.77 -2.20 6.40
C PHE A 283 -1.89 -2.90 5.37
N GLN A 284 -0.84 -3.55 5.87
CA GLN A 284 0.04 -4.37 5.07
C GLN A 284 0.64 -5.44 5.99
N GLU A 285 0.42 -6.70 5.61
CA GLU A 285 0.83 -7.85 6.41
C GLU A 285 0.21 -7.81 7.83
N GLU A 286 -1.08 -7.47 7.90
CA GLU A 286 -1.92 -7.43 9.10
C GLU A 286 -1.73 -6.22 10.04
N LEU A 287 -0.78 -5.34 9.72
CA LEU A 287 -0.46 -4.18 10.55
C LEU A 287 -0.54 -2.87 9.75
N ALA A 288 -1.06 -1.82 10.40
CA ALA A 288 -1.02 -0.46 9.87
C ALA A 288 -0.08 0.41 10.71
N ARG A 289 0.78 1.18 10.03
CA ARG A 289 1.63 2.18 10.68
C ARG A 289 0.79 3.39 11.05
N VAL A 290 0.82 3.79 12.32
CA VAL A 290 0.12 4.98 12.83
C VAL A 290 1.06 5.91 13.59
N LYS A 291 0.74 7.20 13.63
CA LYS A 291 1.47 8.22 14.37
C LYS A 291 0.61 8.79 15.49
N ILE A 292 1.19 8.96 16.68
CA ILE A 292 0.63 9.77 17.77
C ILE A 292 1.71 10.74 18.24
N GLY A 293 1.40 12.04 18.21
CA GLY A 293 2.38 13.11 18.38
C GLY A 293 3.50 12.97 17.35
N ASP A 294 4.73 12.76 17.84
CA ASP A 294 5.94 12.60 17.02
C ASP A 294 6.47 11.18 16.92
N LYS A 295 5.70 10.19 17.39
CA LYS A 295 6.13 8.80 17.41
C LYS A 295 5.25 7.91 16.56
N TYR A 296 5.89 6.94 15.91
CA TYR A 296 5.25 5.91 15.11
C TYR A 296 5.16 4.59 15.87
N GLY A 297 4.04 3.91 15.68
CA GLY A 297 3.74 2.56 16.16
C GLY A 297 2.88 1.81 15.15
N TYR A 298 2.36 0.64 15.55
CA TYR A 298 1.60 -0.24 14.67
C TYR A 298 0.38 -0.80 15.38
N ILE A 299 -0.72 -0.85 14.64
CA ILE A 299 -2.00 -1.39 15.11
C ILE A 299 -2.44 -2.58 14.25
N ASN A 300 -3.23 -3.47 14.86
CA ASN A 300 -3.95 -4.53 14.15
C ASN A 300 -5.29 -4.00 13.57
N HIS A 301 -6.05 -4.89 12.92
CA HIS A 301 -7.35 -4.58 12.33
C HIS A 301 -8.46 -4.18 13.33
N ASN A 302 -8.29 -4.50 14.61
CA ASN A 302 -9.20 -4.07 15.69
C ASN A 302 -8.86 -2.66 16.19
N GLY A 303 -7.70 -2.12 15.82
CA GLY A 303 -7.20 -0.83 16.30
C GLY A 303 -6.41 -0.91 17.61
N ASP A 304 -6.07 -2.12 18.05
CA ASP A 304 -5.21 -2.36 19.21
C ASP A 304 -3.75 -2.17 18.79
N PHE A 305 -2.95 -1.57 19.66
CA PHE A 305 -1.51 -1.48 19.43
C PHE A 305 -0.88 -2.86 19.55
N VAL A 306 -0.23 -3.29 18.47
CA VAL A 306 0.71 -4.41 18.50
C VAL A 306 2.10 -3.89 18.88
N ILE A 307 2.41 -2.67 18.44
CA ILE A 307 3.66 -1.99 18.77
C ILE A 307 3.33 -0.55 19.15
N GLU A 308 3.57 -0.20 20.41
CA GLU A 308 3.30 1.13 20.94
C GLU A 308 4.10 2.22 20.21
N PRO A 309 3.55 3.45 20.04
CA PRO A 309 4.25 4.54 19.40
C PRO A 309 5.54 4.92 20.13
N LYS A 310 6.70 4.58 19.55
CA LYS A 310 8.02 4.84 20.15
C LYS A 310 9.12 5.22 19.15
N TYR A 311 8.93 4.94 17.87
CA TYR A 311 9.94 5.20 16.83
C TYR A 311 9.84 6.62 16.30
N ALA A 312 10.98 7.23 15.96
CA ALA A 312 11.01 8.57 15.36
C ALA A 312 10.47 8.56 13.91
N ASP A 313 10.68 7.44 13.22
CA ASP A 313 10.09 7.13 11.91
C ASP A 313 9.96 5.62 11.78
N ALA A 314 9.05 5.17 10.91
CA ALA A 314 8.79 3.76 10.67
C ALA A 314 8.19 3.57 9.28
N THR A 315 8.24 2.39 8.68
CA THR A 315 7.62 2.10 7.36
C THR A 315 6.64 0.93 7.45
N VAL A 316 5.95 0.61 6.35
CA VAL A 316 5.09 -0.59 6.29
C VAL A 316 5.94 -1.87 6.30
N PHE A 317 5.35 -2.99 6.74
CA PHE A 317 6.01 -4.29 6.73
C PHE A 317 6.18 -4.82 5.29
N SER A 318 7.30 -5.48 5.03
CA SER A 318 7.57 -6.20 3.78
C SER A 318 8.48 -7.37 4.08
N GLU A 319 8.08 -8.57 3.68
CA GLU A 319 8.79 -9.82 3.96
C GLU A 319 9.01 -10.01 5.47
N GLY A 320 7.98 -9.69 6.27
CA GLY A 320 7.97 -9.87 7.72
C GLY A 320 8.73 -8.81 8.53
N LEU A 321 9.37 -7.82 7.88
CA LEU A 321 10.16 -6.78 8.53
C LEU A 321 9.70 -5.37 8.15
N ALA A 322 9.77 -4.44 9.10
CA ALA A 322 9.57 -3.00 8.85
C ALA A 322 10.83 -2.21 9.20
N GLN A 323 11.09 -1.14 8.45
CA GLN A 323 12.19 -0.22 8.76
C GLN A 323 11.74 0.69 9.89
N VAL A 324 12.61 0.91 10.88
CA VAL A 324 12.37 1.85 11.97
C VAL A 324 13.57 2.74 12.20
N LYS A 325 13.30 3.99 12.57
CA LYS A 325 14.31 4.97 12.90
C LYS A 325 14.33 5.23 14.40
N ILE A 326 15.50 5.01 15.00
CA ILE A 326 15.79 5.36 16.40
C ILE A 326 16.91 6.40 16.37
N ALA A 327 16.65 7.56 16.97
CA ALA A 327 17.47 8.76 16.79
C ALA A 327 17.65 9.09 15.28
N SER A 328 18.87 8.98 14.76
CA SER A 328 19.20 9.31 13.37
C SER A 328 19.42 8.09 12.46
N LYS A 329 19.45 6.86 13.02
CA LYS A 329 19.81 5.66 12.28
C LYS A 329 18.61 4.74 12.05
N TRP A 330 18.67 4.01 10.95
CA TRP A 330 17.67 3.02 10.57
C TRP A 330 18.10 1.61 10.93
N GLY A 331 17.12 0.83 11.40
CA GLY A 331 17.20 -0.61 11.64
C GLY A 331 15.91 -1.30 11.20
N TYR A 332 15.72 -2.55 11.61
CA TYR A 332 14.54 -3.35 11.24
C TYR A 332 13.92 -4.04 12.44
N ILE A 333 12.59 -4.10 12.45
CA ILE A 333 11.80 -4.82 13.45
C ILE A 333 10.96 -5.91 12.80
N ASN A 334 10.64 -6.95 13.56
CA ASN A 334 9.61 -7.92 13.17
C ASN A 334 8.20 -7.43 13.56
N LYS A 335 7.18 -8.23 13.23
CA LYS A 335 5.76 -7.92 13.53
C LYS A 335 5.43 -7.83 15.03
N ASN A 336 6.26 -8.40 15.89
CA ASN A 336 6.13 -8.29 17.35
C ASN A 336 6.79 -7.01 17.90
N GLY A 337 7.44 -6.21 17.05
CA GLY A 337 8.15 -4.98 17.42
C GLY A 337 9.53 -5.20 18.03
N GLU A 338 10.07 -6.42 17.91
CA GLU A 338 11.42 -6.76 18.34
C GLU A 338 12.43 -6.29 17.30
N LEU A 339 13.54 -5.72 17.75
CA LEU A 339 14.64 -5.31 16.87
C LEU A 339 15.35 -6.53 16.31
N VAL A 340 15.21 -6.76 15.02
CA VAL A 340 15.90 -7.85 14.30
C VAL A 340 17.27 -7.38 13.81
N ILE A 341 17.34 -6.14 13.35
CA ILE A 341 18.60 -5.48 12.97
C ILE A 341 18.66 -4.14 13.69
N GLU A 342 19.72 -3.95 14.47
CA GLU A 342 19.85 -2.72 15.24
C GLU A 342 20.06 -1.48 14.36
N PRO A 343 19.56 -0.31 14.78
CA PRO A 343 19.73 0.92 14.03
C PRO A 343 21.20 1.29 13.83
N GLN A 344 21.67 1.21 12.60
CA GLN A 344 23.07 1.49 12.25
C GLN A 344 23.24 2.12 10.86
N PHE A 345 22.21 2.09 10.03
CA PHE A 345 22.25 2.58 8.65
C PHE A 345 21.82 4.05 8.55
N ASP A 346 22.39 4.77 7.59
CA ASP A 346 21.95 6.12 7.25
C ASP A 346 20.66 6.08 6.42
N GLU A 347 20.54 5.08 5.55
CA GLU A 347 19.37 4.82 4.72
C GLU A 347 19.15 3.32 4.55
N VAL A 348 17.89 2.94 4.38
CA VAL A 348 17.43 1.57 4.19
C VAL A 348 16.27 1.53 3.21
N ARG A 349 16.13 0.41 2.49
CA ARG A 349 14.93 0.08 1.73
C ARG A 349 14.17 -1.07 2.40
N HIS A 350 12.98 -1.37 1.92
CA HIS A 350 12.29 -2.59 2.31
C HIS A 350 13.02 -3.83 1.78
N PHE A 351 12.76 -4.98 2.41
CA PHE A 351 13.21 -6.26 1.87
C PHE A 351 12.34 -6.61 0.65
N SER A 352 13.02 -6.99 -0.43
CA SER A 352 12.42 -7.47 -1.67
C SER A 352 13.29 -8.60 -2.23
N GLU A 353 12.66 -9.73 -2.48
CA GLU A 353 13.26 -10.98 -2.87
C GLU A 353 14.41 -11.44 -1.95
N GLY A 354 14.25 -11.27 -0.63
CA GLY A 354 15.18 -11.70 0.40
C GLY A 354 16.40 -10.77 0.60
N LEU A 355 16.42 -9.61 -0.05
CA LEU A 355 17.51 -8.64 0.04
C LEU A 355 16.99 -7.23 0.30
N SER A 356 17.76 -6.46 1.06
CA SER A 356 17.50 -5.02 1.24
C SER A 356 18.73 -4.20 0.91
N ASN A 357 18.52 -3.07 0.23
CA ASN A 357 19.54 -2.05 0.07
C ASN A 357 19.70 -1.26 1.37
N VAL A 358 20.95 -1.11 1.82
CA VAL A 358 21.28 -0.32 3.00
C VAL A 358 22.50 0.54 2.72
N CYS A 359 22.53 1.73 3.30
CA CYS A 359 23.61 2.70 3.09
C CYS A 359 24.27 3.11 4.41
N VAL A 360 25.59 3.24 4.37
CA VAL A 360 26.44 3.76 5.44
C VAL A 360 27.45 4.72 4.82
N SER A 361 27.56 5.93 5.36
CA SER A 361 28.50 6.96 4.90
C SER A 361 28.43 7.21 3.40
N ASN A 362 27.21 7.38 2.87
CA ASN A 362 26.91 7.62 1.44
C ASN A 362 27.34 6.49 0.49
N LYS A 363 27.59 5.28 1.00
CA LYS A 363 27.82 4.09 0.20
C LYS A 363 26.79 3.02 0.53
N CYS A 364 26.27 2.39 -0.51
CA CYS A 364 25.20 1.42 -0.38
C CYS A 364 25.69 0.01 -0.75
N GLY A 365 25.13 -0.96 -0.05
CA GLY A 365 25.33 -2.40 -0.22
C GLY A 365 24.00 -3.14 -0.02
N PHE A 366 24.06 -4.45 0.12
CA PHE A 366 22.87 -5.27 0.32
C PHE A 366 23.06 -6.32 1.41
N ILE A 367 22.01 -6.50 2.20
CA ILE A 367 21.96 -7.43 3.32
C ILE A 367 20.87 -8.47 3.06
N ARG A 368 21.01 -9.67 3.62
CA ARG A 368 19.98 -10.71 3.53
C ARG A 368 18.87 -10.44 4.52
N ASN A 369 17.64 -10.84 4.15
CA ASN A 369 16.57 -10.96 5.12
C ASN A 369 16.99 -12.01 6.17
N PRO A 370 17.10 -11.64 7.45
CA PRO A 370 17.51 -12.56 8.52
C PRO A 370 16.44 -13.60 8.88
N LEU A 371 15.22 -13.47 8.35
CA LEU A 371 14.14 -14.44 8.54
C LEU A 371 14.17 -15.60 7.53
N GLU A 372 15.08 -15.57 6.54
CA GLU A 372 15.20 -16.55 5.45
C GLU A 372 16.43 -17.47 5.54
#